data_AF-A0A966RJS7-F1
#
_entry.id   AF-A0A966RJS7-F1
#
_cell.length_a   1.000
_cell.length_b   1.000
_cell.length_c   1.000
_cell.angle_alpha   90.00
_cell.angle_beta   90.00
_cell.angle_gamma   90.00
#
_symmetry.space_group_name_H-M   'P 1'
#
loop_
_entity.id
_entity.type
_entity.pdbx_description
1 polymer ?
#
loop_
_entity_poly.entity_id
_entity_poly.type
_entity_poly.pdbx_seq_one_letter_code
_entity_poly.pdbx_strand_id
1 'polypeptide(L)'
;MAGVKGRTGVNSVGRPAGVPNKATREARQAIAAFVDNNAERLQEWLDAVAAGVPRNDSMGNQMHDDNGNPLWVVPPNPEKAFNLFQGVVEYHVPKLARTEMTGAGGGPISVAALDLKGLSDTELAQVANLLGKASG
;
A
#
# COMPACT_ATOMS: atom_id res chain seq x y z
N MET A 1 27.95 -13.34 -59.48
CA MET A 1 26.67 -12.91 -58.87
C MET A 1 26.61 -13.57 -57.50
N ALA A 2 26.89 -12.95 -56.35
CA ALA A 2 26.37 -11.73 -55.73
C ALA A 2 24.87 -11.81 -55.34
N GLY A 3 24.63 -11.87 -54.03
CA GLY A 3 23.41 -11.41 -53.34
C GLY A 3 22.73 -12.49 -52.48
N VAL A 4 22.23 -12.25 -51.27
CA VAL A 4 22.24 -11.09 -50.37
C VAL A 4 21.92 -11.62 -48.96
N LYS A 5 22.56 -11.04 -47.94
CA LYS A 5 22.40 -11.33 -46.51
C LYS A 5 21.10 -10.71 -45.97
N GLY A 6 20.14 -11.53 -45.57
CA GLY A 6 18.94 -11.09 -44.84
C GLY A 6 19.10 -11.28 -43.33
N ARG A 7 19.48 -10.21 -42.62
CA ARG A 7 19.39 -10.09 -41.16
C ARG A 7 17.94 -9.76 -40.78
N THR A 8 17.34 -10.52 -39.87
CA THR A 8 16.32 -9.98 -38.96
C THR A 8 16.51 -10.58 -37.58
N GLY A 9 17.34 -9.90 -36.79
CA GLY A 9 17.33 -10.05 -35.35
C GLY A 9 16.02 -9.46 -34.83
N VAL A 10 15.11 -10.32 -34.41
CA VAL A 10 14.06 -9.91 -33.48
C VAL A 10 14.66 -10.11 -32.11
N ASN A 11 15.35 -9.09 -31.62
CA ASN A 11 15.55 -8.96 -30.19
C ASN A 11 14.15 -8.89 -29.57
N SER A 12 13.64 -10.03 -29.12
CA SER A 12 12.59 -10.09 -28.11
C SER A 12 13.20 -9.46 -26.86
N VAL A 13 13.24 -8.13 -26.82
CA VAL A 13 13.56 -7.38 -25.62
C VAL A 13 12.43 -7.71 -24.65
N GLY A 14 12.66 -8.73 -23.83
CA GLY A 14 11.80 -9.06 -22.72
C GLY A 14 11.56 -7.80 -21.90
N ARG A 15 10.34 -7.64 -21.42
CA ARG A 15 9.92 -6.51 -20.60
C ARG A 15 10.99 -6.22 -19.53
N PRO A 16 11.51 -4.98 -19.41
CA PRO A 16 12.58 -4.67 -18.48
C PRO A 16 12.23 -5.14 -17.06
N ALA A 17 13.15 -5.86 -16.43
CA ALA A 17 12.99 -6.32 -15.07
C ALA A 17 12.79 -5.10 -14.15
N GLY A 18 11.73 -5.12 -13.35
CA GLY A 18 11.42 -4.05 -12.40
C GLY A 18 10.22 -3.17 -12.75
N VAL A 19 9.65 -3.24 -13.96
CA VAL A 19 8.37 -2.56 -14.24
C VAL A 19 7.24 -3.36 -13.56
N PRO A 20 6.55 -2.85 -12.53
CA PRO A 20 5.44 -3.55 -11.90
C PRO A 20 4.40 -3.89 -12.97
N ASN A 21 3.90 -5.13 -12.99
CA ASN A 21 2.90 -5.52 -13.98
C ASN A 21 1.77 -4.48 -13.99
N LYS A 22 1.36 -4.00 -15.18
CA LYS A 22 0.27 -3.02 -15.30
C LYS A 22 -0.95 -3.53 -14.54
N ALA A 23 -1.22 -4.83 -14.68
CA ALA A 23 -2.21 -5.57 -13.92
C ALA A 23 -2.01 -5.49 -12.39
N THR A 24 -0.77 -5.57 -11.88
CA THR A 24 -0.49 -5.43 -10.44
C THR A 24 -0.75 -4.02 -9.93
N ARG A 25 -0.43 -2.99 -10.72
CA ARG A 25 -0.72 -1.60 -10.35
C ARG A 25 -2.23 -1.33 -10.34
N GLU A 26 -2.92 -1.80 -11.38
CA GLU A 26 -4.38 -1.68 -11.49
C GLU A 26 -5.10 -2.42 -10.37
N ALA A 27 -4.64 -3.63 -10.02
CA ALA A 27 -5.17 -4.38 -8.88
C ALA A 27 -4.98 -3.62 -7.56
N ARG A 28 -3.82 -3.02 -7.32
CA ARG A 28 -3.57 -2.21 -6.11
C ARG A 28 -4.49 -1.00 -6.04
N GLN A 29 -4.69 -0.31 -7.16
CA GLN A 29 -5.60 0.84 -7.23
C GLN A 29 -7.06 0.42 -7.01
N ALA A 30 -7.50 -0.70 -7.58
CA ALA A 30 -8.85 -1.22 -7.38
C ALA A 30 -9.10 -1.61 -5.91
N ILE A 31 -8.12 -2.23 -5.25
CA ILE A 31 -8.21 -2.57 -3.82
C ILE A 31 -8.26 -1.30 -2.96
N ALA A 32 -7.41 -0.31 -3.24
CA ALA A 32 -7.43 0.97 -2.51
C ALA A 32 -8.79 1.66 -2.63
N ALA A 33 -9.30 1.81 -3.86
CA ALA A 33 -10.62 2.40 -4.10
C ALA A 33 -11.75 1.61 -3.43
N PHE A 34 -11.69 0.28 -3.42
CA PHE A 34 -12.66 -0.55 -2.71
C PHE A 34 -12.63 -0.29 -1.20
N VAL A 35 -11.45 -0.22 -0.60
CA VAL A 35 -11.30 0.06 0.83
C VAL A 35 -11.82 1.46 1.16
N ASP A 36 -11.41 2.48 0.40
CA ASP A 36 -11.81 3.87 0.62
C ASP A 36 -13.34 4.03 0.51
N ASN A 37 -13.97 3.42 -0.49
CA ASN A 37 -15.42 3.46 -0.68
C ASN A 37 -16.22 2.72 0.41
N ASN A 38 -15.57 1.86 1.20
CA ASN A 38 -16.23 1.11 2.28
C ASN A 38 -15.80 1.55 3.69
N ALA A 39 -14.89 2.52 3.81
CA ALA A 39 -14.34 2.95 5.08
C ALA A 39 -15.44 3.41 6.07
N GLU A 40 -16.46 4.10 5.57
CA GLU A 40 -17.58 4.60 6.37
C GLU A 40 -18.46 3.47 6.95
N ARG A 41 -18.51 2.33 6.28
CA ARG A 41 -19.35 1.18 6.66
C ARG A 41 -18.66 0.27 7.69
N LEU A 42 -17.37 0.49 7.95
CA LEU A 42 -16.58 -0.40 8.81
C LEU A 42 -17.16 -0.47 10.22
N GLN A 43 -17.59 0.66 10.79
CA GLN A 43 -18.18 0.69 12.13
C GLN A 43 -19.44 -0.19 12.19
N GLU A 44 -20.36 -0.03 11.24
CA GLU A 44 -21.60 -0.81 11.14
C GLU A 44 -21.30 -2.32 11.06
N TRP A 45 -20.31 -2.71 10.27
CA TRP A 45 -19.94 -4.13 10.13
C TRP A 45 -19.34 -4.70 11.41
N LEU A 46 -18.48 -3.94 12.09
CA LEU A 46 -17.90 -4.35 13.36
C LEU A 46 -18.99 -4.49 14.43
N ASP A 47 -19.93 -3.55 14.49
CA ASP A 47 -21.06 -3.59 15.41
C ASP A 47 -21.96 -4.80 15.11
N ALA A 48 -22.22 -5.11 13.84
CA ALA A 48 -22.99 -6.29 13.44
C ALA A 48 -22.30 -7.61 13.82
N VAL A 49 -20.98 -7.70 13.72
CA VAL A 49 -20.22 -8.88 14.17
C VAL A 49 -20.25 -9.00 15.69
N ALA A 50 -20.13 -7.87 16.39
CA ALA A 50 -20.18 -7.84 17.85
C ALA A 50 -21.56 -8.22 18.39
N ALA A 51 -22.63 -7.71 17.78
CA ALA A 51 -24.01 -7.94 18.18
C ALA A 51 -24.58 -9.27 17.69
N GLY A 52 -24.02 -9.86 16.64
CA GLY A 52 -24.55 -11.08 16.01
C GLY A 52 -25.83 -10.82 15.22
N VAL A 53 -26.30 -11.88 14.55
CA VAL A 53 -27.53 -11.85 13.75
C VAL A 53 -28.55 -12.77 14.40
N PRO A 54 -29.63 -12.23 15.00
CA PRO A 54 -30.66 -13.04 15.63
C PRO A 54 -31.42 -13.85 14.58
N ARG A 55 -31.86 -15.05 14.95
CA ARG A 55 -32.78 -15.82 14.13
C ARG A 55 -34.19 -15.35 14.42
N ASN A 56 -34.83 -14.77 13.42
CA ASN A 56 -36.19 -14.24 13.54
C ASN A 56 -37.21 -15.18 12.87
N ASP A 57 -38.44 -15.18 13.37
CA ASP A 57 -39.58 -15.86 12.78
C ASP A 57 -40.17 -15.08 11.58
N SER A 58 -41.24 -15.59 10.98
CA SER A 58 -41.96 -14.94 9.88
C SER A 58 -42.62 -13.61 10.25
N MET A 59 -42.74 -13.31 11.54
CA MET A 59 -43.31 -12.06 12.07
C MET A 59 -42.21 -11.07 12.52
N GLY A 60 -40.93 -11.44 12.40
CA GLY A 60 -39.79 -10.61 12.77
C GLY A 60 -39.38 -10.70 14.24
N ASN A 61 -40.00 -11.58 15.04
CA ASN A 61 -39.63 -11.76 16.44
C ASN A 61 -38.44 -12.71 16.58
N GLN A 62 -37.54 -12.43 17.53
CA GLN A 62 -36.41 -13.31 17.81
C GLN A 62 -36.90 -14.67 18.32
N MET A 63 -36.50 -15.73 17.64
CA MET A 63 -36.79 -17.10 18.03
C MET A 63 -35.94 -17.49 19.23
N HIS A 64 -36.50 -18.32 20.11
CA HIS A 64 -35.82 -18.88 21.27
C HIS A 64 -35.91 -20.42 21.24
N ASP A 65 -34.99 -21.11 21.90
CA ASP A 65 -35.04 -22.55 22.10
C ASP A 65 -36.06 -22.95 23.17
N ASP A 66 -36.24 -24.25 23.40
CA ASP A 66 -37.17 -24.80 24.39
C ASP A 66 -36.86 -24.35 25.85
N ASN A 67 -35.65 -23.85 26.09
CA ASN A 67 -35.20 -23.35 27.38
C ASN A 67 -35.30 -21.81 27.49
N GLY A 68 -35.81 -21.14 26.45
CA GLY A 68 -35.92 -19.69 26.39
C GLY A 68 -34.61 -18.95 26.04
N ASN A 69 -33.59 -19.65 25.53
CA ASN A 69 -32.37 -18.99 25.04
C ASN A 69 -32.57 -18.47 23.61
N PRO A 70 -32.08 -17.26 23.28
CA PRO A 70 -32.20 -16.72 21.93
C PRO A 70 -31.46 -17.58 20.91
N LEU A 71 -32.11 -17.85 19.79
CA LEU A 71 -31.51 -18.50 18.63
C LEU A 71 -30.83 -17.46 17.75
N TRP A 72 -29.66 -17.82 17.24
CA TRP A 72 -28.82 -16.95 16.41
C TRP A 72 -28.58 -17.59 15.05
N VAL A 73 -28.60 -16.79 13.98
CA VAL A 73 -28.05 -17.19 12.68
C VAL A 73 -26.53 -17.09 12.73
N VAL A 74 -26.04 -15.99 13.30
CA VAL A 74 -24.62 -15.77 13.60
C VAL A 74 -24.55 -15.32 15.06
N PRO A 75 -23.86 -16.05 15.95
CA PRO A 75 -23.78 -15.67 17.34
C PRO A 75 -22.97 -14.35 17.51
N PRO A 76 -23.29 -13.55 18.54
CA PRO A 76 -22.54 -12.34 18.88
C PRO A 76 -21.07 -12.69 19.15
N ASN A 77 -20.14 -11.95 18.54
CA ASN A 77 -18.70 -12.18 18.75
C ASN A 77 -17.93 -10.85 18.81
N PRO A 78 -17.94 -10.16 19.96
CA PRO A 78 -17.24 -8.89 20.13
C PRO A 78 -15.71 -9.03 20.02
N GLU A 79 -15.16 -10.17 20.44
CA GLU A 79 -13.72 -10.45 20.31
C GLU A 79 -13.30 -10.48 18.85
N LYS A 80 -14.08 -11.15 17.99
CA LYS A 80 -13.81 -11.21 16.55
C LYS A 80 -13.89 -9.82 15.90
N ALA A 81 -14.86 -9.00 16.27
CA ALA A 81 -14.95 -7.62 15.80
C ALA A 81 -13.68 -6.83 16.19
N PHE A 82 -13.26 -6.93 17.45
CA PHE A 82 -12.04 -6.27 17.93
C PHE A 82 -10.77 -6.76 17.21
N ASN A 83 -10.65 -8.06 16.95
CA ASN A 83 -9.51 -8.62 16.21
C ASN A 83 -9.48 -8.14 14.75
N LEU A 84 -10.64 -8.01 14.09
CA LEU A 84 -10.72 -7.43 12.74
C LEU A 84 -10.29 -5.96 12.75
N PHE A 85 -10.73 -5.18 13.74
CA PHE A 85 -10.32 -3.79 13.92
C PHE A 85 -8.80 -3.67 14.11
N GLN A 86 -8.20 -4.50 14.98
CA GLN A 86 -6.74 -4.56 15.15
C GLN A 86 -6.04 -4.82 13.82
N GLY A 87 -6.51 -5.76 13.00
CA GLY A 87 -5.93 -6.05 11.69
C GLY A 87 -5.95 -4.84 10.73
N VAL A 88 -6.99 -4.02 10.77
CA VAL A 88 -7.04 -2.77 9.99
C VAL A 88 -6.02 -1.76 10.50
N VAL A 89 -5.92 -1.58 11.82
CA VAL A 89 -4.99 -0.65 12.46
C VAL A 89 -3.54 -1.05 12.19
N GLU A 90 -3.18 -2.32 12.36
CA GLU A 90 -1.85 -2.86 12.09
C GLU A 90 -1.42 -2.68 10.64
N TYR A 91 -2.36 -2.74 9.69
CA TYR A 91 -2.05 -2.47 8.29
C TYR A 91 -1.79 -0.97 8.01
N HIS A 92 -2.56 -0.07 8.62
CA HIS A 92 -2.53 1.36 8.29
C HIS A 92 -1.52 2.16 9.10
N VAL A 93 -1.34 1.88 10.39
CA VAL A 93 -0.43 2.64 11.28
C VAL A 93 1.02 2.68 10.74
N PRO A 94 1.64 1.55 10.36
CA PRO A 94 3.01 1.57 9.83
C PRO A 94 3.15 2.31 8.49
N LYS A 95 2.05 2.47 7.73
CA LYS A 95 2.06 3.18 6.44
C LYS A 95 1.91 4.68 6.62
N LEU A 96 1.10 5.11 7.59
CA LEU A 96 0.95 6.52 7.95
C LEU A 96 2.23 7.09 8.58
N ALA A 97 2.96 6.26 9.32
CA ALA A 97 4.24 6.63 9.92
C ALA A 97 5.42 6.66 8.93
N ARG A 98 5.20 6.42 7.63
CA ARG A 98 6.28 6.52 6.64
C ARG A 98 6.62 7.98 6.39
N THR A 99 7.74 8.42 6.95
CA THR A 99 8.48 9.58 6.47
C THR A 99 9.02 9.25 5.07
N GLU A 100 8.45 9.86 4.03
CA GLU A 100 9.02 9.79 2.69
C GLU A 100 10.29 10.65 2.65
N MET A 101 11.46 10.05 2.42
CA MET A 101 12.63 10.82 1.99
C MET A 101 12.43 11.21 0.53
N THR A 102 11.97 12.44 0.29
CA THR A 102 11.91 13.04 -1.04
C THR A 102 12.80 14.28 -1.10
N GLY A 103 13.22 14.67 -2.30
CA GLY A 103 13.84 15.98 -2.53
C GLY A 103 12.85 17.13 -2.30
N ALA A 104 13.33 18.36 -2.39
CA ALA A 104 12.51 19.55 -2.22
C ALA A 104 11.24 19.49 -3.11
N GLY A 105 10.08 19.74 -2.52
CA GLY A 105 8.78 19.71 -3.23
C GLY A 105 8.32 18.33 -3.70
N GLY A 106 8.81 17.24 -3.10
CA GLY A 106 8.46 15.88 -3.53
C GLY A 106 9.25 15.39 -4.75
N GLY A 107 10.25 16.16 -5.18
CA GLY A 107 11.10 15.80 -6.30
C GLY A 107 12.02 14.60 -6.02
N PRO A 108 12.65 14.04 -7.06
CA PRO A 108 13.67 13.01 -6.88
C PRO A 108 14.75 13.48 -5.91
N ILE A 109 15.25 12.59 -5.05
CA ILE A 109 16.47 12.88 -4.29
C ILE A 109 17.60 13.07 -5.32
N SER A 110 18.04 14.31 -5.50
CA SER A 110 19.20 14.63 -6.32
C SER A 110 20.44 14.15 -5.55
N VAL A 111 20.86 12.91 -5.81
CA VAL A 111 22.20 12.47 -5.43
C VAL A 111 23.15 13.19 -6.36
N ALA A 112 23.61 14.38 -5.94
CA ALA A 112 24.73 15.03 -6.59
C ALA A 112 25.97 14.17 -6.31
N ALA A 113 26.23 13.20 -7.19
CA ALA A 113 27.52 12.56 -7.24
C ALA A 113 28.52 13.63 -7.70
N LEU A 114 29.11 14.36 -6.75
CA LEU A 114 30.30 15.15 -7.05
C LEU A 114 31.39 14.14 -7.45
N ASP A 115 31.74 14.12 -8.73
CA ASP A 115 32.94 13.43 -9.16
C ASP A 115 34.16 14.24 -8.72
N LEU A 116 34.59 13.98 -7.48
CA LEU A 116 35.75 14.64 -6.87
C LEU A 116 37.06 14.26 -7.56
N LYS A 117 37.08 13.22 -8.41
CA LYS A 117 38.32 12.70 -9.03
C LYS A 117 38.81 13.54 -10.21
N GLY A 118 37.96 14.42 -10.76
CA GLY A 118 38.29 15.27 -11.91
C GLY A 118 38.54 16.74 -11.58
N LEU A 119 38.44 17.14 -10.30
CA LEU A 119 38.63 18.53 -9.87
C LEU A 119 40.11 18.83 -9.59
N SER A 120 40.56 20.03 -9.96
CA SER A 120 41.88 20.52 -9.55
C SER A 120 41.94 20.76 -8.03
N ASP A 121 43.14 20.73 -7.45
CA ASP A 121 43.35 20.97 -6.00
C ASP A 121 42.72 22.30 -5.54
N THR A 122 42.73 23.32 -6.40
CA THR A 122 42.10 24.62 -6.13
C THR A 122 40.58 24.54 -6.10
N GLU A 123 39.96 23.73 -6.96
CA GLU A 123 38.50 23.53 -6.98
C GLU A 123 38.05 22.64 -5.82
N LEU A 124 38.84 21.63 -5.45
CA LEU A 124 38.60 20.81 -4.26
C LEU A 124 38.59 21.65 -2.98
N ALA A 125 39.54 22.59 -2.85
CA ALA A 125 39.58 23.51 -1.72
C ALA A 125 38.35 24.44 -1.66
N GLN A 126 37.84 24.87 -2.81
CA GLN A 126 36.60 25.67 -2.87
C GLN A 126 35.37 24.86 -2.50
N VAL A 127 35.25 23.62 -2.99
CA VAL A 127 34.16 22.71 -2.62
C VAL A 127 34.19 22.39 -1.12
N ALA A 128 35.36 22.13 -0.54
CA ALA A 128 35.50 21.88 0.89
C ALA A 128 35.00 23.06 1.74
N ASN A 129 35.34 24.29 1.33
CA ASN A 129 34.87 25.51 2.00
C ASN A 129 33.35 25.73 1.85
N LEU A 130 32.76 25.39 0.70
CA LEU A 130 31.31 25.48 0.47
C LEU A 130 30.55 24.44 1.29
N LEU A 131 31.05 23.20 1.37
CA LEU A 131 30.46 22.15 2.18
C LEU A 131 30.51 22.49 3.68
N GLY A 132 31.62 23.05 4.16
CA GLY A 132 31.74 23.49 5.56
C GLY A 132 30.78 24.63 5.93
N LYS A 133 30.36 25.46 4.97
CA LYS A 133 29.33 26.50 5.17
C LYS A 133 27.90 25.95 5.12
N ALA A 134 27.65 24.89 4.37
CA ALA A 134 26.33 24.28 4.23
C ALA A 134 25.97 23.32 5.38
N SER A 135 26.96 22.86 6.14
CA SER A 135 26.79 22.00 7.33
C SER A 135 26.64 22.77 8.65
N GLY A 136 26.58 24.11 8.61
CA GLY A 136 26.43 24.99 9.76
C GLY A 136 25.01 25.53 9.92
#